data_AF-A0A7Y5PKP6-F1
#
_entry.id   AF-A0A7Y5PKP6-F1
#
_cell.length_a   1.000
_cell.length_b   1.000
_cell.length_c   1.000
_cell.angle_alpha   90.00
_cell.angle_beta   90.00
_cell.angle_gamma   90.00
#
_symmetry.space_group_name_H-M   'P 1'
#
loop_
_entity.id
_entity.type
_entity.pdbx_description
1 polymer ?
#
loop_
_entity_poly.entity_id
_entity_poly.type
_entity_poly.pdbx_seq_one_letter_code
_entity_poly.pdbx_strand_id
1 'polypeptide(L)' 'MSRRPLPDEDFFRRDALACARDLIGMELAHGPCRGIVLETEAYRETGDP' A
#
# COMPACT_ATOMS: atom_id res chain seq x y z
N MET A 1 -1.21 -16.10 11.49
CA MET A 1 -0.88 -14.85 10.76
C MET A 1 -1.94 -13.82 11.13
N SER A 2 -1.57 -12.74 11.81
CA SER A 2 -2.53 -11.68 12.17
C SER A 2 -2.83 -10.85 10.92
N ARG A 3 -4.11 -10.70 10.55
CA ARG A 3 -4.54 -9.84 9.43
C ARG A 3 -4.29 -8.38 9.82
N ARG A 4 -3.48 -7.65 9.04
CA ARG A 4 -3.39 -6.19 9.18
C ARG A 4 -4.77 -5.58 8.87
N PRO A 5 -5.21 -4.57 9.64
CA PRO A 5 -6.41 -3.81 9.30
C PRO A 5 -6.26 -3.15 7.93
N LEU A 6 -7.39 -2.92 7.25
CA LEU A 6 -7.41 -2.19 5.98
C LEU A 6 -6.89 -0.75 6.22
N PRO A 7 -6.11 -0.20 5.29
CA PRO A 7 -5.63 1.17 5.40
C PRO A 7 -6.79 2.18 5.33
N ASP A 8 -6.71 3.22 6.15
CA ASP A 8 -7.64 4.34 6.19
C ASP A 8 -7.08 5.57 5.43
N GLU A 9 -7.78 6.70 5.48
CA GLU A 9 -7.34 7.91 4.78
C GLU A 9 -5.99 8.43 5.28
N ASP A 10 -5.73 8.35 6.58
CA ASP A 10 -4.47 8.79 7.19
C ASP A 10 -3.30 7.94 6.73
N PHE A 11 -3.52 6.64 6.47
CA PHE A 11 -2.52 5.78 5.83
C PHE A 11 -2.09 6.32 4.46
N PHE A 12 -3.03 6.79 3.63
CA PHE A 12 -2.73 7.26 2.28
C PHE A 12 -2.23 8.71 2.25
N ARG A 13 -2.49 9.50 3.29
CA ARG A 13 -2.03 10.89 3.44
C ARG A 13 -0.59 10.97 3.99
N ARG A 14 0.31 10.15 3.45
CA ARG A 14 1.74 10.10 3.79
C ARG A 14 2.60 10.18 2.53
N ASP A 15 3.91 10.30 2.71
CA ASP A 15 4.87 10.21 1.59
C ASP A 15 4.71 8.88 0.83
N ALA A 16 4.76 8.94 -0.51
CA ALA A 16 4.50 7.79 -1.39
C ALA A 16 5.44 6.61 -1.11
N LEU A 17 6.70 6.86 -0.73
CA LEU A 17 7.66 5.81 -0.39
C LEU A 17 7.28 5.09 0.91
N ALA A 18 6.74 5.83 1.88
CA ALA A 18 6.23 5.23 3.11
C ALA A 18 4.99 4.37 2.85
N CYS A 19 4.05 4.88 2.05
CA CYS A 19 2.87 4.12 1.63
C CYS A 19 3.25 2.83 0.91
N ALA A 20 4.10 2.90 -0.10
CA ALA A 20 4.55 1.76 -0.89
C ALA A 20 5.16 0.66 0.00
N ARG A 21 6.10 1.04 0.88
CA ARG A 21 6.74 0.09 1.81
C ARG A 21 5.75 -0.62 2.73
N ASP A 22 4.79 0.11 3.28
CA ASP A 22 3.84 -0.44 4.26
C ASP A 22 2.71 -1.25 3.62
N LEU A 23 2.45 -1.04 2.32
CA LEU A 23 1.51 -1.83 1.54
C LEU A 23 2.00 -3.27 1.32
N ILE A 24 3.31 -3.52 1.28
CA ILE A 24 3.88 -4.86 1.13
C ILE A 24 3.39 -5.77 2.27
N GLY A 25 2.80 -6.91 1.91
CA GLY A 25 2.22 -7.86 2.86
C GLY A 25 0.77 -7.55 3.28
N MET A 26 0.18 -6.44 2.82
CA MET A 26 -1.25 -6.18 3.00
C MET A 26 -2.09 -6.95 1.99
N GLU A 27 -3.36 -7.18 2.34
CA GLU A 27 -4.33 -7.80 1.43
C GLU A 27 -5.02 -6.72 0.56
N LEU A 28 -4.99 -6.91 -0.75
CA LEU A 28 -5.84 -6.22 -1.71
C LEU A 28 -7.10 -7.05 -1.93
N ALA A 29 -8.28 -6.44 -1.76
CA ALA A 29 -9.57 -7.09 -1.96
C ALA A 29 -10.42 -6.38 -3.03
N HIS A 30 -10.93 -7.15 -3.99
CA HIS A 30 -11.86 -6.70 -5.02
C HIS A 30 -13.00 -7.71 -5.17
N GLY A 31 -14.14 -7.45 -4.51
CA GLY A 31 -15.24 -8.41 -4.42
C GLY A 31 -14.76 -9.73 -3.77
N PRO A 32 -14.93 -10.90 -4.43
CA PRO A 32 -14.39 -12.16 -3.94
C PRO A 32 -12.88 -12.34 -4.20
N CYS A 33 -12.28 -11.55 -5.10
CA CYS A 33 -10.87 -11.65 -5.44
C CYS A 33 -10.00 -11.02 -4.34
N ARG A 34 -8.97 -11.75 -3.90
CA ARG A 34 -8.05 -11.31 -2.83
C ARG A 34 -6.62 -11.69 -3.20
N GLY A 35 -5.66 -10.86 -2.82
CA GLY A 35 -4.24 -11.11 -3.03
C GLY A 35 -3.39 -10.37 -2.02
N ILE A 36 -2.19 -10.88 -1.76
CA ILE A 36 -1.20 -10.18 -0.93
C ILE A 36 -0.34 -9.32 -1.84
N VAL A 37 -0.15 -8.06 -1.48
CA VAL A 37 0.75 -7.15 -2.18
C VAL A 37 2.19 -7.61 -1.94
N LEU A 38 2.87 -8.03 -3.01
CA LEU A 38 4.25 -8.51 -2.96
C LEU A 38 5.27 -7.46 -3.43
N GLU A 39 4.82 -6.50 -4.23
CA GLU A 39 5.65 -5.49 -4.87
C GLU A 39 4.86 -4.18 -4.98
N THR A 40 5.57 -3.07 -4.88
CA THR A 40 5.04 -1.71 -5.01
C THR A 40 6.12 -0.81 -5.59
N GLU A 41 5.70 0.20 -6.34
CA GLU A 41 6.54 1.32 -6.75
C GLU A 41 6.06 2.60 -6.07
N ALA A 42 6.99 3.50 -5.78
CA ALA A 42 6.68 4.81 -5.23
C ALA A 42 7.11 5.87 -6.26
N TYR A 43 6.17 6.74 -6.61
CA TYR A 43 6.41 7.85 -7.51
C TYR A 43 6.22 9.17 -6.78
N ARG A 44 7.14 10.12 -7.00
CA ARG A 44 6.98 11.51 -6.56
C ARG A 44 6.49 12.35 -7.72
N GLU A 45 5.45 13.13 -7.50
CA GLU A 45 4.94 14.06 -8.52
C GLU A 45 6.02 15.04 -9.00
N THR A 46 6.93 15.43 -8.10
CA THR A 46 8.02 16.35 -8.39
C THR A 46 9.36 15.79 -7.93
N GLY A 47 10.37 15.85 -8.80
CA GLY A 47 11.77 15.55 -8.45
C GLY A 47 12.06 14.05 -8.28
N ASP A 48 11.34 13.19 -8.98
CA ASP A 48 11.64 11.76 -9.06
C ASP A 48 12.75 11.51 -10.10
N PRO A 49 13.93 11.00 -9.71
CA PRO A 49 15.07 10.76 -10.62
C PRO A 49 14.94 9.48 -11.46
#